data_AF-A0A6N7JKB6-F1
#
_entry.id   AF-A0A6N7JKB6-F1
#
_cell.length_a   1.000
_cell.length_b   1.000
_cell.length_c   1.000
_cell.angle_alpha   90.00
_cell.angle_beta   90.00
_cell.angle_gamma   90.00
#
_symmetry.space_group_name_H-M   'P 1'
#
loop_
_entity.id
_entity.type
_entity.pdbx_description
1 polymer ?
#
loop_
_entity_poly.entity_id
_entity_poly.type
_entity_poly.pdbx_seq_one_letter_code
_entity_poly.pdbx_strand_id
1 'polypeptide(L)'
;MSGTDLTAEQADWLADWLASDMAADAAARAAFAAALAGDGPAPARRIGNLYAASLSEKGLLLENIHDEDLAPVLIPTPAARRALLGEG
;
A
#
# COMPACT_ATOMS: atom_id res chain seq x y z
N MET A 1 -17.99 9.56 -12.24
CA MET A 1 -17.88 9.17 -10.82
C MET A 1 -16.46 8.73 -10.58
N SER A 2 -15.62 9.62 -10.05
CA SER A 2 -14.21 9.34 -9.81
C SER A 2 -14.09 8.47 -8.56
N GLY A 3 -13.87 7.17 -8.73
CA GLY A 3 -13.68 6.20 -7.64
C GLY A 3 -12.37 6.43 -6.90
N THR A 4 -12.33 7.50 -6.10
CA THR A 4 -11.11 8.01 -5.44
C THR A 4 -11.20 8.01 -3.93
N ASP A 5 -12.37 7.75 -3.36
CA ASP A 5 -12.57 7.78 -1.92
C ASP A 5 -12.30 6.41 -1.33
N LEU A 6 -11.30 6.34 -0.46
CA LEU A 6 -11.03 5.16 0.35
C LEU A 6 -12.18 4.96 1.34
N THR A 7 -12.49 3.70 1.62
CA THR A 7 -13.24 3.37 2.84
C THR A 7 -12.40 3.74 4.08
N ALA A 8 -13.05 3.92 5.23
CA ALA A 8 -12.33 4.21 6.48
C ALA A 8 -11.27 3.16 6.80
N GLU A 9 -11.62 1.87 6.65
CA GLU A 9 -10.69 0.75 6.84
C GLU A 9 -9.48 0.83 5.91
N GLN A 10 -9.68 1.10 4.62
CA GLN A 10 -8.57 1.27 3.67
C GLN A 10 -7.68 2.45 4.05
N ALA A 11 -8.26 3.57 4.47
CA ALA A 11 -7.50 4.75 4.88
C ALA A 11 -6.67 4.46 6.14
N ASP A 12 -7.25 3.78 7.13
CA ASP A 12 -6.59 3.43 8.39
C ASP A 12 -5.43 2.46 8.15
N TRP A 13 -5.65 1.38 7.40
CA TRP A 13 -4.61 0.40 7.08
C TRP A 13 -3.47 1.02 6.26
N LEU A 14 -3.81 1.87 5.29
CA LEU A 14 -2.80 2.55 4.48
C LEU A 14 -1.94 3.50 5.33
N ALA A 15 -2.56 4.27 6.23
CA ALA A 15 -1.85 5.17 7.13
C ALA A 15 -0.97 4.41 8.13
N ASP A 16 -1.48 3.34 8.72
CA ASP A 16 -0.76 2.54 9.70
C ASP A 16 0.43 1.80 9.07
N TRP A 17 0.25 1.20 7.89
CA TRP A 17 1.35 0.61 7.13
C TRP A 17 2.43 1.64 6.75
N LEU A 18 2.03 2.83 6.30
CA LEU A 18 2.99 3.89 5.97
C LEU A 18 3.81 4.31 7.18
N ALA A 19 3.18 4.42 8.35
CA ALA A 19 3.83 4.83 9.59
C ALA A 19 4.72 3.73 10.18
N SER A 20 4.28 2.48 10.17
CA SER A 20 4.96 1.37 10.85
C SER A 20 6.00 0.65 9.98
N ASP A 21 5.76 0.49 8.68
CA ASP A 21 6.62 -0.31 7.79
C ASP A 21 7.44 0.53 6.79
N MET A 22 6.94 1.70 6.40
CA MET A 22 7.49 2.46 5.27
C MET A 22 8.08 3.84 5.66
N ALA A 23 7.92 4.28 6.91
CA ALA A 23 8.27 5.65 7.33
C ALA A 23 9.74 6.01 7.06
N ALA A 24 10.66 5.05 7.23
CA ALA A 24 12.09 5.24 7.01
C ALA A 24 12.61 4.66 5.68
N ASP A 25 11.73 4.08 4.85
CA ASP A 25 12.13 3.39 3.61
C ASP A 25 11.63 4.12 2.36
N ALA A 26 12.23 5.28 2.09
CA ALA A 26 11.91 6.09 0.92
C ALA A 26 12.16 5.35 -0.41
N ALA A 27 13.15 4.45 -0.46
CA ALA A 27 13.45 3.66 -1.64
C ALA A 27 12.34 2.65 -1.95
N ALA A 28 11.85 1.94 -0.94
CA ALA A 28 10.71 1.04 -1.10
C ALA A 28 9.45 1.82 -1.49
N ARG A 29 9.20 2.99 -0.88
CA ARG A 29 8.05 3.83 -1.25
C ARG A 29 8.07 4.21 -2.72
N ALA A 30 9.23 4.64 -3.22
CA ALA A 30 9.42 4.96 -4.63
C ALA A 30 9.24 3.73 -5.55
N ALA A 31 9.75 2.57 -5.16
CA ALA A 31 9.58 1.33 -5.92
C ALA A 31 8.10 0.91 -6.06
N PHE A 32 7.35 0.94 -4.96
CA PHE A 32 5.91 0.66 -4.99
C PHE A 32 5.15 1.70 -5.82
N ALA A 33 5.47 2.99 -5.69
CA ALA A 33 4.83 4.05 -6.47
C ALA A 33 5.10 3.93 -7.98
N ALA A 34 6.34 3.61 -8.38
CA ALA A 34 6.72 3.40 -9.77
C ALA A 34 6.03 2.17 -10.37
N ALA A 35 5.98 1.06 -9.63
CA ALA A 35 5.29 -0.14 -10.07
C ALA A 35 3.77 0.08 -10.24
N LEU A 36 3.13 0.82 -9.32
CA LEU A 36 1.72 1.20 -9.42
C LEU A 36 1.44 2.14 -10.62
N ALA A 37 2.44 2.89 -11.09
CA ALA A 37 2.34 3.70 -12.29
C ALA A 37 2.57 2.91 -13.59
N GLY A 38 3.05 1.66 -13.49
CA GLY A 38 3.49 0.86 -14.64
C GLY A 38 4.89 1.23 -15.15
N ASP A 39 5.63 2.07 -14.42
CA ASP A 39 6.95 2.59 -14.80
C ASP A 39 8.12 1.72 -14.31
N GLY A 40 7.82 0.60 -13.64
CA GLY A 40 8.82 -0.29 -13.08
C GLY A 40 8.29 -1.68 -12.76
N PRO A 41 9.19 -2.63 -12.45
CA PRO A 41 8.78 -3.97 -12.07
C PRO A 41 8.02 -3.93 -10.74
N ALA A 42 7.01 -4.80 -10.60
CA ALA A 42 6.34 -5.00 -9.32
C ALA A 42 7.36 -5.51 -8.29
N PRO A 43 7.55 -4.84 -7.13
CA PRO A 43 8.38 -5.36 -6.07
C PRO A 43 7.82 -6.70 -5.57
N ALA A 44 8.70 -7.58 -5.09
CA ALA A 44 8.30 -8.80 -4.42
C ALA A 44 7.44 -8.46 -3.18
N ARG A 45 6.58 -9.41 -2.76
CA ARG A 45 5.82 -9.30 -1.52
C ARG A 45 6.78 -8.97 -0.38
N ARG A 46 6.54 -7.84 0.27
CA ARG A 46 7.38 -7.33 1.35
C ARG A 46 6.69 -7.58 2.67
N ILE A 47 7.35 -8.28 3.58
CA ILE A 47 6.91 -8.45 4.96
C ILE A 47 7.61 -7.38 5.80
N GLY A 48 6.83 -6.49 6.41
CA GLY A 48 7.33 -5.46 7.30
C GLY A 48 7.14 -5.81 8.78
N ASN A 49 6.99 -4.79 9.60
CA ASN A 49 6.75 -4.84 11.04
C ASN A 49 5.31 -5.26 11.39
N LEU A 50 4.31 -4.69 10.72
CA LEU A 50 2.88 -4.97 11.00
C LEU A 50 2.14 -5.58 9.82
N TYR A 51 2.58 -5.29 8.60
CA TYR A 51 1.88 -5.74 7.40
C TYR A 51 2.80 -6.46 6.41
N ALA A 52 2.22 -7.37 5.65
CA ALA A 52 2.76 -7.80 4.38
C ALA A 52 2.09 -7.00 3.26
N ALA A 53 2.91 -6.45 2.36
CA ALA A 53 2.48 -5.64 1.24
C ALA A 53 2.82 -6.32 -0.08
N SER A 54 1.86 -6.41 -0.99
CA SER A 54 2.06 -6.90 -2.35
C SER A 54 1.27 -6.06 -3.36
N LEU A 55 1.67 -6.13 -4.63
CA LEU A 55 0.94 -5.46 -5.70
C LEU A 55 0.06 -6.45 -6.46
N SER A 56 -1.10 -5.95 -6.87
CA SER A 56 -2.00 -6.57 -7.83
C SER A 56 -2.29 -5.59 -8.97
N GLU A 57 -2.92 -6.07 -10.03
CA GLU A 57 -3.39 -5.21 -11.14
C GLU A 57 -4.36 -4.11 -10.67
N LYS A 58 -5.00 -4.30 -9.51
CA LYS A 58 -6.01 -3.39 -8.96
C LYS A 58 -5.47 -2.43 -7.90
N GLY A 59 -4.23 -2.63 -7.43
CA GLY A 59 -3.59 -1.77 -6.44
C GLY A 59 -2.73 -2.52 -5.43
N LEU A 60 -2.55 -1.89 -4.25
CA LEU A 60 -1.72 -2.37 -3.16
C LEU A 60 -2.56 -3.24 -2.21
N LEU A 61 -2.18 -4.49 -2.04
CA LEU A 61 -2.79 -5.40 -1.08
C LEU A 61 -1.99 -5.38 0.23
N LEU A 62 -2.68 -5.11 1.34
CA LEU A 62 -2.12 -5.13 2.68
C LEU A 62 -2.73 -6.30 3.46
N GLU A 63 -1.88 -7.09 4.11
CA GLU A 63 -2.25 -8.21 4.97
C GLU A 63 -1.67 -7.95 6.36
N ASN A 64 -2.47 -8.01 7.42
CA ASN A 64 -1.94 -7.95 8.79
C ASN A 64 -1.19 -9.26 9.09
N ILE A 65 0.04 -9.18 9.60
CA ILE A 65 0.86 -10.38 9.86
C ILE A 65 0.75 -10.91 11.28
N HIS A 66 0.10 -10.16 12.18
CA HIS A 66 -0.12 -10.54 13.58
C HIS A 66 -1.53 -11.04 13.84
N ASP A 67 -2.46 -10.80 12.92
CA ASP A 67 -3.85 -11.27 12.98
C ASP A 67 -4.26 -11.86 11.62
N GLU A 68 -4.24 -13.20 11.56
CA GLU A 68 -4.59 -13.97 10.36
C GLU A 68 -6.10 -14.06 10.11
N ASP A 69 -6.93 -13.67 11.08
CA ASP A 69 -8.39 -13.64 10.94
C ASP A 69 -8.87 -12.37 10.22
N LEU A 70 -8.02 -11.34 10.11
CA LEU A 70 -8.32 -10.13 9.36
C LEU A 70 -8.17 -10.35 7.84
N ALA A 71 -9.23 -10.03 7.11
CA ALA A 71 -9.21 -10.09 5.67
C ALA A 71 -8.21 -9.07 5.08
N PRO A 72 -7.43 -9.44 4.04
CA PRO A 72 -6.55 -8.50 3.36
C PRO A 72 -7.30 -7.31 2.77
N VAL A 73 -6.72 -6.11 2.90
CA VAL A 73 -7.31 -4.87 2.43
C VAL A 73 -6.62 -4.43 1.13
N LEU A 74 -7.40 -4.28 0.06
CA LEU A 74 -6.92 -3.78 -1.22
C LEU A 74 -7.10 -2.25 -1.29
N ILE A 75 -5.99 -1.53 -1.38
CA ILE A 75 -5.94 -0.08 -1.61
C ILE A 75 -5.89 0.17 -3.12
N PRO A 76 -6.87 0.90 -3.71
CA PRO A 76 -6.88 1.20 -5.14
C PRO A 76 -5.61 1.93 -5.61
N THR A 77 -5.13 1.58 -6.80
CA THR A 77 -3.90 2.13 -7.41
C THR A 77 -3.76 3.66 -7.28
N PRO A 78 -4.78 4.49 -7.61
CA PRO A 78 -4.64 5.94 -7.53
C PRO A 78 -4.37 6.45 -6.11
N ALA A 79 -5.03 5.84 -5.12
CA ALA A 79 -4.89 6.24 -3.72
C ALA A 79 -3.56 5.76 -3.11
N ALA A 80 -3.19 4.50 -3.36
CA ALA A 80 -1.91 3.95 -2.90
C ALA A 80 -0.73 4.76 -3.45
N ARG A 81 -0.74 5.09 -4.75
CA ARG A 81 0.33 5.86 -5.40
C ARG A 81 0.44 7.26 -4.80
N ARG A 82 -0.69 7.96 -4.64
CA ARG A 82 -0.74 9.29 -4.03
C ARG A 82 -0.13 9.29 -2.62
N ALA A 83 -0.54 8.36 -1.77
CA ALA A 83 -0.04 8.26 -0.40
C ALA A 83 1.47 7.93 -0.35
N LEU A 84 1.94 7.04 -1.23
CA LEU A 84 3.36 6.68 -1.32
C LEU A 84 4.24 7.86 -1.73
N LEU A 85 3.77 8.69 -2.66
CA LEU A 85 4.45 9.91 -3.09
C LEU A 85 4.41 11.05 -2.06
N GLY A 86 3.59 10.93 -1.01
CA GLY A 86 3.39 11.98 -0.01
C GLY A 86 2.54 13.14 -0.51
N GLU A 87 1.75 12.92 -1.56
CA GLU A 87 0.82 13.91 -2.12
C GLU A 87 -0.48 13.85 -1.30
N GLY A 88 -0.54 14.57 -0.17
CA GLY A 88 -1.73 14.70 0.68
C GLY A 88 -2.70 15.77 0.19
#